data_AF-A0AAN8QPQ3-F1
#
_entry.id   AF-A0AAN8QPQ3-F1
#
_cell.length_a   1.000
_cell.length_b   1.000
_cell.length_c   1.000
_cell.angle_alpha   90.00
_cell.angle_beta   90.00
_cell.angle_gamma   90.00
#
_symmetry.space_group_name_H-M   'P 1'
#
loop_
_entity.id
_entity.type
_entity.pdbx_description
1 polymer ?
#
loop_
_entity_poly.entity_id
_entity_poly.type
_entity_poly.pdbx_seq_one_letter_code
_entity_poly.pdbx_strand_id
1 'polypeptide(L)'
;MEKFDEHFIPRRNFCEIISTRAISRWAGPIIDVLLDYVGQVKLCSRLTEHLDSFKDWEVIKEKATPPRRLMQLCRLKIRQQVGIHRLRCINKLPLPPRLIKYLNHEARNQEEFCEY
;
A
#
# COMPACT_ATOMS: atom_id res chain seq x y z
N MET A 1 18.57 -12.14 25.47
CA MET A 1 17.73 -11.05 26.01
C MET A 1 18.28 -9.75 25.43
N GLU A 2 17.99 -9.51 24.15
CA GLU A 2 18.37 -8.26 23.49
C GLU A 2 17.46 -7.17 24.05
N LYS A 3 18.05 -6.27 24.82
CA LYS A 3 17.35 -5.11 25.38
C LYS A 3 16.97 -4.21 24.22
N PHE A 4 15.68 -4.05 23.99
CA PHE A 4 15.16 -2.94 23.20
C PHE A 4 15.40 -1.67 24.01
N ASP A 5 16.47 -0.95 23.70
CA ASP A 5 16.69 0.39 24.22
C ASP A 5 15.60 1.31 23.65
N GLU A 6 14.57 1.52 24.47
CA GLU A 6 13.48 2.47 24.30
C GLU A 6 13.97 3.89 24.63
N HIS A 7 15.01 4.37 23.95
CA HIS A 7 15.50 5.74 24.11
C HIS A 7 15.81 6.38 22.76
N PHE A 8 15.03 7.43 22.47
CA PHE A 8 15.11 8.34 21.33
C PHE A 8 14.74 7.71 19.97
N ILE A 9 13.45 7.78 19.61
CA ILE A 9 13.03 7.69 18.21
C ILE A 9 13.13 9.12 17.65
N PRO A 10 14.24 9.53 16.99
CA PRO A 10 14.22 10.75 16.18
C PRO A 10 13.09 10.64 15.16
N ARG A 11 12.54 11.76 14.66
CA ARG A 11 11.52 11.72 13.59
C ARG A 11 12.12 11.10 12.32
N ARG A 12 12.16 9.76 12.27
CA ARG A 12 12.62 9.00 11.13
C ARG A 12 11.53 9.01 10.10
N ASN A 13 11.91 9.37 8.88
CA ASN A 13 10.99 9.30 7.77
C ASN A 13 10.63 7.84 7.48
N PHE A 14 9.47 7.60 6.89
CA PHE A 14 9.00 6.25 6.54
C PHE A 14 10.07 5.42 5.81
N CYS A 15 10.74 6.02 4.81
CA CYS A 15 11.80 5.36 4.04
C CYS A 15 13.02 4.94 4.89
N GLU A 16 13.32 5.67 5.96
CA GLU A 16 14.43 5.35 6.84
C GLU A 16 14.11 4.13 7.71
N ILE A 17 12.87 4.02 8.16
CA ILE A 17 12.38 2.93 8.99
C ILE A 17 12.32 1.63 8.18
N ILE A 18 11.67 1.65 7.02
CA ILE A 18 11.47 0.44 6.19
C ILE A 18 12.77 -0.11 5.60
N SER A 19 13.79 0.73 5.40
CA SER A 19 15.10 0.30 4.92
C SER A 19 16.05 -0.17 6.04
N THR A 20 15.60 -0.28 7.29
CA THR A 20 16.42 -0.86 8.38
C THR A 20 16.53 -2.38 8.21
N ARG A 21 17.67 -2.99 8.53
CA ARG A 21 17.87 -4.46 8.40
C ARG A 21 16.80 -5.29 9.11
N ALA A 22 16.24 -4.77 10.20
CA ALA A 22 15.13 -5.39 10.89
C ALA A 22 13.92 -5.47 9.95
N ILE A 23 13.45 -4.35 9.38
CA ILE A 23 12.17 -4.31 8.65
C ILE A 23 12.32 -4.65 7.16
N SER A 24 13.51 -4.44 6.61
CA SER A 24 13.79 -4.41 5.18
C SER A 24 13.35 -5.66 4.44
N ARG A 25 13.37 -6.84 5.06
CA ARG A 25 13.02 -8.11 4.40
C ARG A 25 11.52 -8.39 4.29
N TRP A 26 10.69 -7.72 5.09
CA TRP A 26 9.24 -7.94 5.14
C TRP A 26 8.43 -6.66 4.92
N ALA A 27 9.08 -5.61 4.42
CA ALA A 27 8.42 -4.34 4.12
C ALA A 27 7.48 -4.42 2.90
N GLY A 28 7.69 -5.38 1.99
CA GLY A 28 6.95 -5.53 0.74
C GLY A 28 5.44 -5.46 0.91
N PRO A 29 4.80 -6.35 1.69
CA PRO A 29 3.35 -6.33 1.91
C PRO A 29 2.82 -4.99 2.43
N ILE A 30 3.57 -4.32 3.32
CA ILE A 30 3.19 -3.01 3.86
C ILE A 30 3.23 -1.95 2.75
N ILE A 31 4.29 -1.95 1.93
CA ILE A 31 4.43 -1.02 0.81
C ILE A 31 3.31 -1.26 -0.21
N ASP A 32 3.00 -2.51 -0.54
CA ASP A 32 1.92 -2.85 -1.46
C ASP A 32 0.55 -2.35 -0.98
N VAL A 33 0.24 -2.54 0.31
CA VAL A 33 -0.97 -2.00 0.93
C VAL A 33 -1.01 -0.48 0.82
N LEU A 34 0.08 0.21 1.15
CA LEU A 34 0.15 1.67 1.08
C LEU A 34 -0.05 2.20 -0.34
N LEU A 35 0.54 1.52 -1.34
CA LEU A 35 0.36 1.87 -2.75
C LEU A 35 -1.11 1.83 -3.17
N ASP A 36 -1.96 1.04 -2.51
CA ASP A 36 -3.39 0.99 -2.81
C ASP A 36 -4.17 2.24 -2.35
N TYR A 37 -3.61 3.02 -1.43
CA TYR A 37 -4.23 4.21 -0.86
C TYR A 37 -3.62 5.53 -1.36
N VAL A 38 -2.58 5.46 -2.20
CA VAL A 38 -1.95 6.64 -2.81
C VAL A 38 -2.13 6.63 -4.32
N GLY A 39 -2.21 7.83 -4.89
CA GLY A 39 -2.27 8.03 -6.34
C GLY A 39 -0.90 7.84 -6.99
N GLN A 40 -0.60 8.66 -8.00
CA GLN A 40 0.75 8.72 -8.52
C GLN A 40 1.69 9.28 -7.44
N VAL A 41 2.64 8.47 -7.00
CA VAL A 41 3.70 8.87 -6.07
C VAL A 41 5.05 8.60 -6.70
N LYS A 42 6.01 9.50 -6.49
CA LYS A 42 7.42 9.23 -6.81
C LYS A 42 8.06 8.64 -5.57
N LEU A 43 8.51 7.39 -5.65
CA LEU A 43 9.29 6.79 -4.56
C LEU A 43 10.64 7.51 -4.47
N CYS A 44 11.12 7.73 -3.24
CA CYS A 44 12.47 8.24 -3.04
C CYS A 44 13.50 7.19 -3.44
N SER A 45 14.69 7.62 -3.89
CA SER A 45 15.77 6.73 -4.36
C SER A 45 16.06 5.56 -3.42
N ARG A 46 16.15 5.84 -2.11
CA ARG A 46 16.40 4.81 -1.08
C ARG A 46 15.34 3.71 -1.05
N LEU A 47 14.07 4.07 -1.23
CA LEU A 47 12.98 3.10 -1.26
C LEU A 47 12.96 2.34 -2.61
N THR A 48 13.30 3.02 -3.70
CA THR A 48 13.45 2.38 -5.03
C THR A 48 14.56 1.33 -5.01
N GLU A 49 15.76 1.68 -4.56
CA GLU A 49 16.89 0.75 -4.41
C GLU A 49 16.55 -0.43 -3.50
N HIS A 50 15.81 -0.15 -2.43
CA HIS A 50 15.34 -1.18 -1.51
C HIS A 50 14.37 -2.15 -2.21
N LEU A 51 13.42 -1.64 -2.99
CA LEU A 51 12.53 -2.49 -3.77
C LEU A 51 13.27 -3.27 -4.87
N ASP A 52 14.29 -2.68 -5.49
CA ASP A 52 15.11 -3.33 -6.53
C ASP A 52 15.98 -4.47 -5.99
N SER A 53 16.24 -4.49 -4.69
CA SER A 53 17.03 -5.54 -4.05
C SER A 53 16.28 -6.86 -3.87
N PHE A 54 14.94 -6.87 -4.02
CA PHE A 54 14.09 -8.06 -3.81
C PHE A 54 13.31 -8.41 -5.07
N LYS A 55 13.69 -9.51 -5.73
CA LYS A 55 13.02 -10.00 -6.95
C LYS A 55 11.54 -10.33 -6.74
N ASP A 56 11.16 -10.77 -5.54
CA ASP A 56 9.76 -11.10 -5.24
C ASP A 56 8.85 -9.87 -5.21
N TRP A 57 9.43 -8.66 -5.26
CA TRP A 57 8.69 -7.40 -5.18
C TRP A 57 8.54 -6.69 -6.52
N GLU A 58 8.84 -7.36 -7.65
CA GLU A 58 8.62 -6.80 -8.98
C GLU A 58 7.17 -6.31 -9.18
N VAL A 59 6.18 -7.05 -8.68
CA VAL A 59 4.76 -6.65 -8.77
C VAL A 59 4.49 -5.34 -8.02
N ILE A 60 5.15 -5.14 -6.88
CA ILE A 60 5.03 -3.91 -6.07
C ILE A 60 5.70 -2.74 -6.81
N LYS A 61 6.84 -3.00 -7.46
CA LYS A 61 7.53 -2.00 -8.28
C LYS A 61 6.67 -1.59 -9.48
N GLU A 62 6.12 -2.53 -10.23
CA GLU A 62 5.22 -2.27 -11.34
C GLU A 62 3.98 -1.47 -10.89
N LYS A 63 3.44 -1.80 -9.72
CA LYS A 63 2.34 -1.03 -9.14
C LYS A 63 2.74 0.41 -8.82
N ALA A 64 3.98 0.68 -8.43
CA ALA A 64 4.47 2.01 -8.12
C ALA A 64 4.83 2.84 -9.37
N THR A 65 5.11 2.20 -10.50
CA THR A 65 5.51 2.90 -11.72
C THR A 65 4.32 3.58 -12.43
N PRO A 66 4.54 4.76 -13.04
CA PRO A 66 3.56 5.36 -13.93
C PRO A 66 3.47 4.61 -15.27
N PRO A 67 2.30 4.60 -15.92
CA PRO A 67 1.03 5.17 -15.45
C PRO A 67 0.24 4.19 -14.56
N ARG A 68 -0.36 4.70 -13.48
CA ARG A 68 -1.30 3.93 -12.66
C ARG A 68 -2.58 3.63 -13.43
N ARG A 69 -3.11 2.40 -13.30
CA ARG A 69 -4.38 1.99 -13.94
C ARG A 69 -5.52 2.94 -13.57
N LEU A 70 -6.34 3.32 -14.55
CA LEU A 70 -7.46 4.24 -14.37
C LEU A 70 -8.42 3.78 -13.25
N MET A 71 -8.70 2.48 -13.16
CA MET A 71 -9.58 1.94 -12.11
C MET A 71 -9.09 2.30 -10.70
N GLN A 72 -7.77 2.22 -10.47
CA GLN A 72 -7.17 2.56 -9.18
C GLN A 72 -7.28 4.06 -8.89
N LEU A 73 -7.06 4.91 -9.91
CA LEU A 73 -7.25 6.35 -9.77
C LEU A 73 -8.71 6.71 -9.48
N CYS A 74 -9.66 6.05 -10.15
CA CYS A 74 -11.09 6.19 -9.88
C CYS A 74 -11.44 5.77 -8.45
N ARG A 75 -10.92 4.64 -7.97
CA ARG A 75 -11.09 4.17 -6.58
C ARG A 75 -10.69 5.26 -5.59
N LEU A 76 -9.49 5.81 -5.76
CA LEU A 76 -8.95 6.85 -4.89
C LEU A 76 -9.82 8.10 -4.93
N LYS A 77 -10.22 8.54 -6.12
CA LYS A 77 -11.07 9.73 -6.29
C LYS A 77 -12.41 9.56 -5.59
N ILE A 78 -13.07 8.40 -5.77
CA ILE A 78 -14.34 8.09 -5.10
C ILE A 78 -14.16 8.08 -3.58
N ARG A 79 -13.15 7.37 -3.06
CA ARG A 79 -12.87 7.33 -1.61
C ARG A 79 -12.58 8.71 -1.03
N GLN A 80 -11.86 9.56 -1.77
CA GLN A 80 -11.61 10.95 -1.39
C GLN A 80 -12.91 11.78 -1.33
N GLN A 81 -13.80 11.62 -2.30
CA GLN A 81 -15.10 12.33 -2.32
C GLN A 81 -16.05 11.84 -1.23
N VAL A 82 -16.05 10.55 -0.92
CA VAL A 82 -16.81 9.99 0.21
C VAL A 82 -16.31 10.60 1.53
N GLY A 83 -15.00 10.71 1.68
CA GLY A 83 -14.35 11.23 2.88
C GLY A 83 -14.26 10.20 4.01
N ILE A 84 -13.26 10.36 4.88
CA ILE A 84 -12.86 9.33 5.84
C ILE A 84 -14.00 8.87 6.77
N HIS A 85 -14.84 9.80 7.22
CA HIS A 85 -15.96 9.52 8.15
C HIS A 85 -17.11 8.74 7.52
N ARG A 86 -17.26 8.80 6.18
CA ARG A 86 -18.34 8.15 5.43
C ARG A 86 -17.89 6.90 4.69
N LEU A 87 -16.61 6.52 4.78
CA LEU A 87 -16.11 5.26 4.20
C LEU A 87 -16.90 4.05 4.71
N ARG A 88 -17.27 4.04 5.99
CA ARG A 88 -18.16 3.03 6.60
C ARG A 88 -19.56 2.94 5.97
N CYS A 89 -19.94 3.92 5.16
CA CYS A 89 -21.21 3.99 4.45
C CYS A 89 -21.06 3.82 2.94
N ILE A 90 -19.89 3.40 2.44
CA ILE A 90 -19.68 3.12 1.01
C ILE A 90 -20.72 2.12 0.48
N ASN A 91 -21.09 1.12 1.29
CA ASN A 91 -22.12 0.13 0.97
C ASN A 91 -23.53 0.72 0.76
N LYS A 92 -23.78 1.98 1.13
CA LYS A 92 -25.05 2.69 0.90
C LYS A 92 -25.11 3.39 -0.45
N LEU A 93 -24.00 3.44 -1.21
CA LEU A 93 -24.00 4.01 -2.55
C LEU A 93 -24.83 3.12 -3.50
N PRO A 94 -25.54 3.70 -4.47
CA PRO A 94 -26.31 2.94 -5.47
C PRO A 94 -25.37 2.34 -6.52
N LEU A 95 -24.44 1.48 -6.09
CA LEU A 95 -23.42 0.84 -6.91
C LEU A 95 -23.55 -0.69 -6.85
N PRO A 96 -23.20 -1.39 -7.94
CA PRO A 96 -23.10 -2.85 -7.93
C PRO A 96 -22.26 -3.41 -6.77
N PRO A 97 -22.63 -4.55 -6.16
CA PRO A 97 -21.89 -5.13 -5.04
C PRO A 97 -20.41 -5.37 -5.32
N ARG A 98 -20.06 -5.76 -6.55
CA ARG A 98 -18.65 -5.94 -6.98
C ARG A 98 -17.86 -4.63 -6.91
N LEU A 99 -18.47 -3.50 -7.26
CA LEU A 99 -17.82 -2.19 -7.16
C LEU A 99 -17.68 -1.75 -5.71
N ILE A 100 -18.65 -2.04 -4.84
CA ILE A 100 -18.53 -1.81 -3.40
C ILE A 100 -17.33 -2.57 -2.81
N LYS A 101 -17.20 -3.87 -3.11
CA LYS A 101 -16.05 -4.68 -2.71
C LYS A 101 -14.73 -4.12 -3.23
N TYR A 102 -14.72 -3.72 -4.51
CA TYR A 102 -13.56 -3.09 -5.13
C TYR A 102 -13.17 -1.79 -4.42
N LEU A 103 -14.13 -0.94 -4.05
CA LEU A 103 -13.89 0.31 -3.34
C LEU A 103 -13.40 0.10 -1.90
N ASN A 104 -13.76 -1.01 -1.26
CA ASN A 104 -13.35 -1.38 0.10
C ASN A 104 -12.05 -2.19 0.17
N HIS A 105 -11.37 -2.44 -0.96
CA HIS A 105 -10.19 -3.31 -1.03
C HIS A 105 -10.46 -4.78 -0.63
N GLU A 106 -11.72 -5.22 -0.63
CA GLU A 106 -12.10 -6.60 -0.30
C GLU A 106 -11.74 -7.61 -1.41
N ALA A 107 -11.57 -7.12 -2.64
CA ALA A 107 -11.23 -7.96 -3.79
C ALA A 107 -9.83 -8.59 -3.70
N ARG A 108 -8.93 -8.02 -2.87
CA ARG A 108 -7.58 -8.59 -2.66
C ARG A 108 -7.64 -9.96 -1.99
N ASN A 109 -8.67 -10.20 -1.16
CA ASN A 109 -8.86 -11.45 -0.43
C ASN A 109 -9.26 -12.65 -1.31
N GLN A 110 -9.51 -12.44 -2.62
CA GLN A 110 -9.92 -13.52 -3.53
C GLN A 110 -8.80 -13.99 -4.46
N GLU A 111 -7.67 -13.28 -4.53
CA GLU A 111 -6.55 -13.63 -5.42
C GLU A 111 -5.27 -14.08 -4.67
N GLU A 112 -5.20 -13.94 -3.34
CA GLU A 112 -4.01 -14.27 -2.53
C GLU A 112 -4.07 -15.60 -1.73
N PHE A 113 -4.98 -16.53 -2.07
CA PHE A 113 -4.95 -17.90 -1.51
C PHE A 113 -4.92 -19.02 -2.56
N CYS A 114 -4.65 -18.69 -3.82
CA CYS A 114 -4.24 -19.69 -4.80
C CYS A 114 -2.78 -19.43 -5.20
N GLU A 115 -1.93 -20.36 -4.74
CA GLU A 115 -0.56 -20.64 -5.15
C GLU A 115 0.58 -20.16 -4.23
N TYR A 116 1.14 -21.20 -3.57
CA TYR A 116 2.39 -21.36 -2.79
C TYR A 116 2.34 -21.09 -1.28
#